data_AF-A0A6P1P1K6-F1
#
_entry.id   AF-A0A6P1P1K6-F1
#
_cell.length_a   1.000
_cell.length_b   1.000
_cell.length_c   1.000
_cell.angle_alpha   90.00
_cell.angle_beta   90.00
_cell.angle_gamma   90.00
#
_symmetry.space_group_name_H-M   'P 1'
#
loop_
_entity.id
_entity.type
_entity.pdbx_description
1 polymer ?
#
loop_
_entity_poly.entity_id
_entity_poly.type
_entity_poly.pdbx_seq_one_letter_code
_entity_poly.pdbx_strand_id
1 'polypeptide(L)'
;MRTIEYNALFRELAEQHPQLMHSEGNPDPKQNNIRFLRMTLSSDPVQRVLDLKEFYDKLKNKVKSGYFMVLQNYEAGYGDNGGGHITKELFGGFLILSICDVNDPDAQELVYDQSELIGEEVMAEAMFKINNLGDRPATRITANDITNDKVAQVALQYYGTRFDFTFRVNNPRLNFKQKKLS
;
A
#
# COMPACT_ATOMS: atom_id res chain seq x y z
N MET A 1 5.21 -14.23 1.77
CA MET A 1 4.44 -13.19 2.46
C MET A 1 2.95 -13.52 2.52
N ARG A 2 2.34 -13.39 3.70
CA ARG A 2 0.89 -13.45 4.00
C ARG A 2 0.37 -12.03 4.27
N THR A 3 -0.96 -11.88 4.34
CA THR A 3 -1.62 -10.56 4.52
C THR A 3 -1.23 -9.84 5.80
N ILE A 4 -1.00 -10.56 6.90
CA ILE A 4 -0.54 -9.95 8.15
C ILE A 4 0.87 -9.37 7.99
N GLU A 5 1.79 -10.11 7.36
CA GLU A 5 3.18 -9.68 7.13
C GLU A 5 3.24 -8.49 6.17
N TYR A 6 2.45 -8.51 5.09
CA TYR A 6 2.32 -7.40 4.16
C TYR A 6 1.83 -6.12 4.85
N ASN A 7 0.74 -6.23 5.62
CA ASN A 7 0.20 -5.08 6.34
C ASN A 7 1.16 -4.56 7.41
N ALA A 8 1.89 -5.46 8.09
CA ALA A 8 2.86 -5.08 9.11
C ALA A 8 4.03 -4.31 8.50
N LEU A 9 4.57 -4.78 7.37
CA LEU A 9 5.64 -4.11 6.63
C LEU A 9 5.26 -2.66 6.30
N PHE A 10 4.14 -2.46 5.61
CA PHE A 10 3.74 -1.12 5.18
C PHE A 10 3.26 -0.23 6.33
N ARG A 11 2.71 -0.80 7.40
CA ARG A 11 2.44 -0.03 8.62
C ARG A 11 3.73 0.50 9.24
N GLU A 12 4.73 -0.37 9.39
CA GLU A 12 6.03 0.00 9.95
C GLU A 12 6.69 1.10 9.12
N LEU A 13 6.66 1.00 7.78
CA LEU A 13 7.18 2.02 6.88
C LEU A 13 6.48 3.38 7.09
N ALA A 14 5.15 3.40 7.22
CA ALA A 14 4.41 4.63 7.49
C ALA A 14 4.71 5.20 8.90
N GLU A 15 4.92 4.34 9.90
CA GLU A 15 5.26 4.75 11.26
C GLU A 15 6.70 5.30 11.38
N GLN A 16 7.60 4.92 10.48
CA GLN A 16 9.00 5.37 10.46
C GLN A 16 9.24 6.60 9.59
N HIS A 17 8.44 6.79 8.54
CA HIS A 17 8.63 7.89 7.60
C HIS A 17 8.21 9.25 8.19
N PRO A 18 9.09 10.26 8.29
CA PRO A 18 8.84 11.51 9.03
C PRO A 18 7.54 12.25 8.66
N GLN A 19 7.19 12.28 7.37
CA GLN A 19 5.96 12.93 6.88
C GLN A 19 4.68 12.09 7.04
N LEU A 20 4.81 10.80 7.37
CA LEU A 20 3.70 9.88 7.61
C LEU A 20 3.60 9.48 9.09
N MET A 21 4.55 9.88 9.93
CA MET A 21 4.49 9.60 11.35
C MET A 21 3.20 10.12 11.95
N HIS A 22 2.56 9.27 12.77
CA HIS A 22 1.56 9.72 13.71
C HIS A 22 2.25 10.77 14.59
N SER A 23 1.69 11.98 14.67
CA SER A 23 2.26 13.02 15.51
C SER A 23 2.21 12.58 16.97
N GLU A 24 3.29 11.97 17.45
CA GLU A 24 3.57 11.75 18.87
C GLU A 24 3.85 13.12 19.50
N GLY A 25 2.78 13.78 19.93
CA GLY A 25 2.91 15.09 20.54
C GLY A 25 1.61 15.67 21.07
N ASN A 26 0.47 15.05 20.78
CA ASN A 26 -0.81 15.52 21.28
C ASN A 26 -1.39 14.51 22.28
N PRO A 27 -1.39 14.81 23.60
CA PRO A 27 -1.90 13.90 24.63
C PRO A 27 -3.42 13.71 24.58
N ASP A 28 -4.12 14.38 23.67
CA ASP A 28 -5.53 14.19 23.41
C ASP A 28 -5.76 13.04 22.39
N PRO A 29 -6.27 11.86 22.81
CA PRO A 29 -6.57 10.75 21.90
C PRO A 29 -7.61 11.10 20.82
N LYS A 30 -8.31 12.23 20.94
CA LYS A 30 -9.21 12.77 19.89
C LYS A 30 -8.46 13.54 18.79
N GLN A 31 -7.14 13.71 18.92
CA GLN A 31 -6.28 14.40 17.96
C GLN A 31 -5.22 13.49 17.33
N ASN A 32 -5.35 12.17 17.50
CA ASN A 32 -4.56 11.20 16.76
C ASN A 32 -4.83 11.36 15.26
N ASN A 33 -3.92 12.01 14.55
CA ASN A 33 -3.94 12.06 13.10
C ASN A 33 -3.65 10.66 12.59
N ILE A 34 -4.67 9.99 12.05
CA ILE A 34 -4.50 8.70 11.40
C ILE A 34 -3.74 8.97 10.10
N ARG A 35 -2.52 8.45 10.01
CA ARG A 35 -1.63 8.60 8.85
C ARG A 35 -1.44 7.30 8.07
N PHE A 36 -1.90 6.18 8.63
CA PHE A 36 -1.94 4.89 7.95
C PHE A 36 -3.38 4.35 7.90
N LEU A 37 -3.87 4.13 6.70
CA LEU A 37 -5.18 3.55 6.41
C LEU A 37 -5.02 2.28 5.60
N ARG A 38 -6.02 1.41 5.70
CA ARG A 38 -6.12 0.20 4.87
C ARG A 38 -7.40 0.25 4.07
N MET A 39 -7.29 -0.13 2.82
CA MET A 39 -8.40 -0.28 1.90
C MET A 39 -8.41 -1.72 1.40
N THR A 40 -9.59 -2.34 1.43
CA THR A 40 -9.80 -3.63 0.77
C THR A 40 -10.62 -3.34 -0.46
N LEU A 41 -10.03 -3.54 -1.63
CA LEU A 41 -10.70 -3.46 -2.91
C LEU A 41 -10.97 -4.85 -3.44
N SER A 42 -12.20 -5.06 -3.90
CA SER A 42 -12.56 -6.20 -4.70
C SER A 42 -11.88 -6.17 -6.07
N SER A 43 -11.62 -7.36 -6.60
CA SER A 43 -11.24 -7.57 -8.00
C SER A 43 -12.42 -7.35 -8.96
N ASP A 44 -13.66 -7.46 -8.45
CA ASP A 44 -14.88 -7.16 -9.21
C ASP A 44 -15.03 -5.64 -9.41
N PRO A 45 -15.12 -5.13 -10.66
CA PRO A 45 -15.25 -3.71 -10.94
C PRO A 45 -16.46 -3.03 -10.27
N VAL A 46 -17.61 -3.70 -10.17
CA VAL A 46 -18.82 -3.14 -9.56
C VAL A 46 -18.63 -3.03 -8.05
N GLN A 47 -18.13 -4.08 -7.43
CA GLN A 47 -17.87 -4.09 -5.99
C GLN A 47 -16.76 -3.09 -5.63
N ARG A 48 -15.74 -2.94 -6.47
CA ARG A 48 -14.66 -1.96 -6.29
C ARG A 48 -15.17 -0.53 -6.16
N VAL A 49 -16.17 -0.14 -6.95
CA VAL A 49 -16.78 1.20 -6.85
C VAL A 49 -17.48 1.39 -5.50
N LEU A 50 -18.16 0.35 -5.00
CA LEU A 50 -18.80 0.36 -3.68
C LEU A 50 -17.76 0.44 -2.56
N ASP A 51 -16.69 -0.36 -2.65
CA ASP A 51 -15.60 -0.38 -1.68
C ASP A 51 -14.90 0.98 -1.58
N LEU A 52 -14.67 1.64 -2.73
CA LEU A 52 -14.11 3.00 -2.80
C LEU A 52 -15.04 4.01 -2.12
N LYS A 53 -16.35 3.93 -2.40
CA LYS A 53 -17.33 4.81 -1.77
C LYS A 53 -17.36 4.64 -0.24
N GLU A 54 -17.39 3.40 0.24
CA GLU A 54 -17.33 3.12 1.68
C GLU A 54 -16.04 3.61 2.32
N PHE A 55 -14.92 3.43 1.61
CA PHE A 55 -13.64 3.92 2.05
C PHE A 55 -13.65 5.45 2.22
N TYR A 56 -14.23 6.18 1.27
CA TYR A 56 -14.37 7.63 1.34
C TYR A 56 -15.24 8.10 2.52
N ASP A 57 -16.38 7.46 2.74
CA ASP A 57 -17.26 7.78 3.86
C ASP A 57 -16.56 7.61 5.22
N LYS A 58 -15.65 6.63 5.32
CA LYS A 58 -14.84 6.40 6.52
C LYS A 58 -13.71 7.42 6.70
N LEU A 59 -13.26 8.07 5.63
CA LEU A 59 -12.10 8.97 5.59
C LEU A 59 -12.43 10.40 6.01
N LYS A 60 -13.61 10.89 5.59
CA LYS A 60 -14.03 12.30 5.63
C LYS A 60 -13.80 13.01 6.98
N ASN A 61 -13.93 12.29 8.10
CA ASN A 61 -13.83 12.88 9.45
C ASN A 61 -12.60 12.40 10.24
N LYS A 62 -11.72 11.59 9.66
CA LYS A 62 -10.65 10.90 10.39
C LYS A 62 -9.24 11.41 10.07
N VAL A 63 -9.06 12.04 8.92
CA VAL A 63 -7.75 12.48 8.45
C VAL A 63 -7.72 14.00 8.39
N LYS A 64 -6.76 14.59 9.09
CA LYS A 64 -6.52 16.04 9.11
C LYS A 64 -5.41 16.42 8.13
N SER A 65 -5.01 17.69 8.12
CA SER A 65 -3.97 18.25 7.24
C SER A 65 -2.67 17.43 7.24
N GLY A 66 -1.98 17.41 6.09
CA GLY A 66 -0.74 16.66 5.87
C GLY A 66 -0.95 15.33 5.13
N TYR A 67 0.15 14.64 4.86
CA TYR A 67 0.14 13.40 4.08
C TYR A 67 -0.32 12.20 4.90
N PHE A 68 -0.86 11.19 4.23
CA PHE A 68 -1.21 9.91 4.82
C PHE A 68 -1.14 8.81 3.77
N MET A 69 -0.84 7.59 4.22
CA MET A 69 -0.76 6.42 3.37
C MET A 69 -2.04 5.59 3.43
N VAL A 70 -2.52 5.17 2.27
CA VAL A 70 -3.62 4.21 2.11
C VAL A 70 -3.08 2.94 1.47
N LEU A 71 -2.95 1.88 2.26
CA LEU A 71 -2.51 0.58 1.75
C LEU A 71 -3.69 -0.20 1.16
N GLN A 72 -3.56 -0.62 -0.10
CA GLN A 72 -4.50 -1.55 -0.72
C GLN A 72 -4.14 -2.99 -0.32
N ASN A 73 -5.14 -3.87 -0.17
CA ASN A 73 -4.89 -5.31 -0.13
C ASN A 73 -4.15 -5.76 -1.40
N TYR A 74 -3.21 -6.70 -1.23
CA TYR A 74 -2.59 -7.33 -2.39
C TYR A 74 -3.52 -8.37 -3.01
N GLU A 75 -3.38 -8.57 -4.31
CA GLU A 75 -3.81 -9.76 -5.04
C GLU A 75 -2.63 -10.72 -5.20
N ALA A 76 -2.90 -12.02 -5.22
CA ALA A 76 -1.84 -13.02 -5.36
C ALA A 76 -2.14 -14.02 -6.46
N GLY A 77 -1.19 -14.15 -7.39
CA GLY A 77 -1.13 -15.21 -8.38
C GLY A 77 -0.18 -16.32 -7.95
N TYR A 78 -0.42 -17.54 -8.44
CA TYR A 78 0.50 -18.65 -8.30
C TYR A 78 0.95 -19.10 -9.69
N GLY A 79 2.26 -19.13 -9.91
CA GLY A 79 2.88 -19.65 -11.12
C GLY A 79 3.51 -21.00 -10.86
N ASP A 80 3.39 -21.92 -11.81
CA ASP A 80 4.12 -23.18 -11.84
C ASP A 80 4.82 -23.29 -13.20
N ASN A 81 6.14 -23.48 -13.18
CA ASN A 81 6.93 -23.66 -14.39
C ASN A 81 7.09 -25.14 -14.79
N GLY A 82 6.38 -26.07 -14.13
CA GLY A 82 6.45 -27.51 -14.38
C GLY A 82 7.72 -28.19 -13.84
N GLY A 83 8.66 -27.42 -13.28
CA GLY A 83 9.95 -27.89 -12.76
C GLY A 83 10.03 -27.95 -11.22
N GLY A 84 8.89 -27.99 -10.53
CA GLY A 84 8.81 -28.03 -9.07
C GLY A 84 9.06 -26.68 -8.37
N HIS A 85 9.18 -25.60 -9.13
CA HIS A 85 9.29 -24.25 -8.58
C HIS A 85 7.95 -23.54 -8.68
N ILE A 86 7.20 -23.57 -7.58
CA ILE A 86 5.99 -22.76 -7.45
C ILE A 86 6.40 -21.37 -6.97
N THR A 87 5.99 -20.34 -7.69
CA THR A 87 6.15 -18.95 -7.29
C THR A 87 4.80 -18.38 -6.86
N LYS A 88 4.82 -17.51 -5.84
CA LYS A 88 3.67 -16.67 -5.54
C LYS A 88 4.02 -15.25 -5.93
N GLU A 89 3.28 -14.71 -6.88
CA GLU A 89 3.36 -13.33 -7.33
C GLU A 89 2.35 -12.50 -6.55
N LEU A 90 2.76 -11.32 -6.09
CA LEU A 90 1.97 -10.41 -5.28
C LEU A 90 1.84 -9.11 -6.05
N PHE A 91 0.60 -8.67 -6.27
CA PHE A 91 0.25 -7.39 -6.87
C PHE A 91 -0.28 -6.49 -5.76
N GLY A 92 0.49 -5.49 -5.37
CA GLY A 92 0.14 -4.56 -4.31
C GLY A 92 0.01 -3.14 -4.83
N GLY A 93 -0.55 -2.28 -3.99
CA GLY A 93 -0.53 -0.85 -4.24
C GLY A 93 -0.80 -0.05 -2.98
N PHE A 94 -0.35 1.19 -2.98
CA PHE A 94 -0.75 2.16 -1.96
C PHE A 94 -0.92 3.55 -2.58
N LEU A 95 -1.55 4.44 -1.83
CA LEU A 95 -1.63 5.86 -2.17
C LEU A 95 -0.98 6.69 -1.07
N ILE A 96 -0.27 7.74 -1.46
CA ILE A 96 0.09 8.86 -0.58
C ILE A 96 -0.83 10.00 -0.95
N LEU A 97 -1.62 10.46 0.02
CA LEU A 97 -2.64 11.48 -0.20
C LEU A 97 -2.49 12.62 0.80
N SER A 98 -2.91 13.82 0.38
CA SER A 98 -3.07 14.99 1.24
C SER A 98 -4.33 15.76 0.85
N ILE A 99 -4.81 16.61 1.74
CA ILE A 99 -5.92 17.53 1.45
C ILE A 99 -5.35 18.75 0.73
N CYS A 100 -5.99 19.15 -0.37
CA CYS A 100 -5.66 20.35 -1.13
C CYS A 100 -6.94 21.14 -1.48
N ASP A 101 -6.82 22.45 -1.70
CA ASP A 101 -7.90 23.22 -2.31
C ASP A 101 -8.07 22.79 -3.77
N VAL A 102 -9.31 22.48 -4.15
CA VAL A 102 -9.69 22.05 -5.50
C VAL A 102 -9.57 23.19 -6.52
N ASN A 103 -9.54 24.44 -6.05
CA ASN A 103 -9.45 25.65 -6.89
C ASN A 103 -8.04 26.23 -6.99
N ASP A 104 -7.04 25.59 -6.38
CA ASP A 104 -5.65 26.03 -6.38
C ASP A 104 -4.75 25.01 -7.12
N PRO A 105 -4.49 25.20 -8.43
CA PRO A 105 -3.66 24.30 -9.22
C PRO A 105 -2.21 24.20 -8.72
N ASP A 106 -1.64 25.31 -8.24
CA ASP A 106 -0.24 25.34 -7.78
C ASP A 106 -0.09 24.51 -6.50
N ALA A 107 -1.07 24.60 -5.60
CA ALA A 107 -1.12 23.74 -4.41
C ALA A 107 -1.30 22.25 -4.78
N GLN A 108 -2.06 21.95 -5.83
CA GLN A 108 -2.23 20.57 -6.31
C GLN A 108 -0.92 20.01 -6.87
N GLU A 109 -0.18 20.79 -7.66
CA GLU A 109 1.13 20.40 -8.17
C GLU A 109 2.13 20.13 -7.05
N LEU A 110 2.15 20.98 -6.02
CA LEU A 110 2.98 20.76 -4.83
C LEU A 110 2.59 19.47 -4.09
N VAL A 111 1.29 19.18 -3.98
CA VAL A 111 0.84 17.93 -3.35
C VAL A 111 1.29 16.72 -4.15
N TYR A 112 1.21 16.76 -5.48
CA TYR A 112 1.70 15.67 -6.33
C TYR A 112 3.20 15.43 -6.14
N ASP A 113 4.01 16.48 -6.27
CA ASP A 113 5.47 16.41 -6.13
C ASP A 113 5.89 15.80 -4.78
N GLN A 114 5.32 16.31 -3.69
CA GLN A 114 5.64 15.82 -2.35
C GLN A 114 5.10 14.41 -2.08
N SER A 115 3.92 14.07 -2.60
CA SER A 115 3.36 12.72 -2.44
C SER A 115 4.12 11.67 -3.24
N GLU A 116 4.69 12.06 -4.38
CA GLU A 116 5.59 11.24 -5.18
C GLU A 116 6.89 11.00 -4.40
N LEU A 117 7.54 12.06 -3.91
CA LEU A 117 8.76 11.95 -3.10
C LEU A 117 8.59 11.02 -1.89
N ILE A 118 7.52 11.21 -1.11
CA ILE A 118 7.20 10.35 0.05
C ILE A 118 7.02 8.89 -0.39
N GLY A 119 6.29 8.67 -1.49
CA GLY A 119 6.03 7.32 -1.98
C GLY A 119 7.27 6.63 -2.53
N GLU A 120 8.18 7.37 -3.16
CA GLU A 120 9.48 6.89 -3.60
C GLU A 120 10.35 6.46 -2.41
N GLU A 121 10.42 7.28 -1.36
CA GLU A 121 11.15 6.94 -0.12
C GLU A 121 10.58 5.68 0.54
N VAL A 122 9.25 5.60 0.67
CA VAL A 122 8.55 4.42 1.20
C VAL A 122 8.83 3.18 0.33
N MET A 123 8.79 3.30 -1.00
CA MET A 123 9.07 2.18 -1.90
C MET A 123 10.53 1.76 -1.88
N ALA A 124 11.47 2.69 -1.79
CA ALA A 124 12.89 2.38 -1.69
C ALA A 124 13.17 1.52 -0.44
N GLU A 125 12.58 1.89 0.69
CA GLU A 125 12.71 1.11 1.92
C GLU A 125 11.95 -0.23 1.85
N ALA A 126 10.74 -0.25 1.27
CA ALA A 126 9.98 -1.48 1.03
C ALA A 126 10.78 -2.47 0.17
N MET A 127 11.37 -1.99 -0.93
CA MET A 127 12.23 -2.77 -1.81
C MET A 127 13.44 -3.33 -1.05
N PHE A 128 14.10 -2.50 -0.24
CA PHE A 128 15.23 -2.94 0.58
C PHE A 128 14.79 -4.05 1.53
N LYS A 129 13.71 -3.87 2.30
CA LYS A 129 13.20 -4.88 3.23
C LYS A 129 12.79 -6.15 2.50
N ILE A 130 12.01 -6.07 1.41
CA ILE A 130 11.55 -7.22 0.63
C ILE A 130 12.72 -8.03 0.05
N ASN A 131 13.71 -7.35 -0.52
CA ASN A 131 14.91 -7.99 -1.10
C ASN A 131 15.83 -8.63 -0.06
N ASN A 132 15.67 -8.29 1.22
CA ASN A 132 16.41 -8.85 2.34
C ASN A 132 15.52 -9.69 3.30
N LEU A 133 14.28 -10.02 2.92
CA LEU A 133 13.42 -10.92 3.68
C LEU A 133 13.93 -12.38 3.58
N GLY A 134 14.64 -12.84 4.61
CA GLY A 134 15.09 -14.23 4.76
C GLY A 134 16.35 -14.61 3.98
N ASP A 135 16.66 -15.90 3.92
CA ASP A 135 17.83 -16.43 3.22
C ASP A 135 17.63 -16.39 1.69
N ARG A 136 17.99 -15.25 1.08
CA ARG A 136 18.09 -15.01 -0.37
C ARG A 136 16.77 -15.18 -1.17
N PRO A 137 16.03 -14.09 -1.46
CA PRO A 137 14.94 -14.18 -2.44
C PRO A 137 15.50 -14.55 -3.82
N ALA A 138 14.88 -15.53 -4.52
CA ALA A 138 15.33 -15.89 -5.88
C ALA A 138 14.94 -14.85 -6.95
N THR A 139 14.11 -13.86 -6.60
CA THR A 139 13.79 -12.74 -7.49
C THR A 139 13.69 -11.49 -6.63
N ARG A 140 14.47 -10.48 -7.00
CA ARG A 140 14.45 -9.17 -6.34
C ARG A 140 13.35 -8.32 -6.96
N ILE A 141 12.63 -7.56 -6.14
CA ILE A 141 11.86 -6.41 -6.64
C ILE A 141 12.84 -5.36 -7.13
N THR A 142 12.57 -4.80 -8.31
CA THR A 142 13.33 -3.75 -8.97
C THR A 142 12.44 -2.54 -9.26
N ALA A 143 13.05 -1.42 -9.66
CA ALA A 143 12.28 -0.23 -10.05
C ALA A 143 11.34 -0.50 -11.23
N ASN A 144 11.66 -1.45 -12.11
CA ASN A 144 10.80 -1.82 -13.24
C ASN A 144 9.50 -2.52 -12.82
N ASP A 145 9.43 -3.00 -11.58
CA ASP A 145 8.25 -3.66 -11.03
C ASP A 145 7.30 -2.67 -10.32
N ILE A 146 7.59 -1.36 -10.43
CA ILE A 146 6.88 -0.28 -9.75
C ILE A 146 6.39 0.71 -10.80
N THR A 147 5.14 1.11 -10.69
CA THR A 147 4.56 2.20 -11.48
C THR A 147 3.90 3.20 -10.53
N ASN A 148 3.91 4.47 -10.92
CA ASN A 148 3.22 5.52 -10.17
C ASN A 148 2.30 6.35 -11.07
N ASP A 149 1.17 6.78 -10.52
CA ASP A 149 0.17 7.58 -11.21
C ASP A 149 -0.35 8.68 -10.30
N LYS A 150 -0.51 9.89 -10.84
CA LYS A 150 -1.16 11.01 -10.14
C LYS A 150 -2.65 10.70 -9.96
N VAL A 151 -3.15 10.90 -8.74
CA VAL A 151 -4.56 10.71 -8.43
C VAL A 151 -5.16 12.02 -7.95
N ALA A 152 -6.08 12.54 -8.75
CA ALA A 152 -6.83 13.75 -8.46
C ALA A 152 -8.18 13.41 -7.81
N GLN A 153 -8.63 14.27 -6.90
CA GLN A 153 -10.00 14.25 -6.37
C GLN A 153 -10.43 12.86 -5.86
N VAL A 154 -9.53 12.20 -5.12
CA VAL A 154 -9.91 11.05 -4.31
C VAL A 154 -10.79 11.57 -3.19
N ALA A 155 -12.07 11.19 -3.16
CA ALA A 155 -13.09 11.96 -2.44
C ALA A 155 -13.05 13.46 -2.81
N LEU A 156 -13.91 14.29 -2.22
CA LEU A 156 -14.09 15.68 -2.66
C LEU A 156 -12.84 16.58 -2.57
N GLN A 157 -11.73 16.13 -1.96
CA GLN A 157 -10.61 17.01 -1.60
C GLN A 157 -9.22 16.35 -1.47
N TYR A 158 -9.05 15.04 -1.73
CA TYR A 158 -7.73 14.41 -1.59
C TYR A 158 -7.01 14.28 -2.94
N TYR A 159 -5.72 14.60 -2.91
CA TYR A 159 -4.81 14.60 -4.05
C TYR A 159 -3.53 13.88 -3.66
N GLY A 160 -2.85 13.28 -4.62
CA GLY A 160 -1.51 12.72 -4.42
C GLY A 160 -1.15 11.67 -5.46
N THR A 161 -0.41 10.66 -5.05
CA THR A 161 0.20 9.68 -5.97
C THR A 161 -0.10 8.26 -5.52
N ARG A 162 -0.50 7.42 -6.49
CA ARG A 162 -0.67 5.97 -6.34
C ARG A 162 0.62 5.29 -6.79
N PHE A 163 1.04 4.28 -6.04
CA PHE A 163 2.11 3.37 -6.39
C PHE A 163 1.51 1.97 -6.52
N ASP A 164 1.71 1.35 -7.68
CA ASP A 164 1.42 -0.05 -7.93
C ASP A 164 2.74 -0.81 -8.06
N PHE A 165 2.81 -2.00 -7.47
CA PHE A 165 4.03 -2.77 -7.46
C PHE A 165 3.78 -4.27 -7.47
N THR A 166 4.69 -5.00 -8.09
CA THR A 166 4.66 -6.46 -8.16
C THR A 166 5.93 -7.05 -7.58
N PHE A 167 5.81 -8.13 -6.81
CA PHE A 167 6.99 -8.88 -6.37
C PHE A 167 6.68 -10.37 -6.15
N ARG A 168 7.73 -11.18 -6.23
CA ARG A 168 7.63 -12.63 -6.08
C ARG A 168 8.16 -13.07 -4.73
N VAL A 169 7.45 -13.99 -4.11
CA VAL A 169 7.89 -14.69 -2.91
C VAL A 169 8.02 -16.17 -3.20
N ASN A 170 9.19 -16.72 -2.92
CA ASN A 170 9.48 -18.14 -3.08
C ASN A 170 8.75 -18.99 -2.05
N ASN A 171 8.58 -20.27 -2.40
CA ASN A 171 8.10 -21.32 -1.51
C ASN A 171 6.69 -21.07 -0.94
N PRO A 172 5.67 -20.84 -1.79
CA PRO A 172 4.30 -20.81 -1.32
C PRO A 172 3.90 -22.19 -0.79
N ARG A 173 3.45 -22.22 0.48
CA ARG A 173 2.87 -23.42 1.11
C ARG A 173 1.53 -23.80 0.46
N LEU A 174 1.53 -24.26 -0.79
CA LEU A 174 0.43 -25.03 -1.37
C LEU A 174 0.61 -26.50 -0.95
N ASN A 175 0.54 -26.73 0.36
CA ASN A 175 0.70 -28.07 0.92
C ASN A 175 -0.69 -28.65 1.20
N PHE A 176 -1.05 -29.71 0.48
CA PHE A 176 -2.23 -30.51 0.82
C PHE A 176 -1.90 -31.44 1.99
N LYS A 177 -2.52 -31.24 3.14
CA LYS A 177 -2.45 -32.20 4.25
C LYS A 177 -3.42 -33.34 3.96
N GLN A 178 -2.95 -34.39 3.31
CA GLN A 178 -3.74 -35.59 3.07
C GLN A 178 -4.11 -36.22 4.43
N LYS A 179 -5.40 -36.24 4.78
CA LYS A 179 -5.86 -37.08 5.89
C LYS A 179 -5.63 -38.53 5.47
N LYS A 180 -4.91 -39.31 6.28
CA LYS A 180 -4.88 -40.77 6.13
C LYS A 180 -6.33 -41.23 6.21
N LEU A 181 -6.86 -41.77 5.11
CA LEU A 181 -8.07 -42.58 5.15
C LEU A 181 -7.69 -43.86 5.89
N SER A 182 -8.07 -43.93 7.16
CA SER A 182 -8.00 -45.14 7.99
C SER A 182 -9.20 -46.02 7.72
#